data_AF-A0A8D2QCQ6-F1
#
_entry.id   AF-A0A8D2QCQ6-F1
#
_cell.length_a   1.000
_cell.length_b   1.000
_cell.length_c   1.000
_cell.angle_alpha   90.00
_cell.angle_beta   90.00
_cell.angle_gamma   90.00
#
_symmetry.space_group_name_H-M   'P 1'
#
loop_
_entity.id
_entity.type
_entity.pdbx_description
1 polymer ?
#
loop_
_entity_poly.entity_id
_entity_poly.type
_entity_poly.pdbx_seq_one_letter_code
_entity_poly.pdbx_strand_id
1 'polypeptide(L)'
;MVCWPWFCSYNNSCFPASSSFCARGNDFWQLKRLFVLLAVLCSGVRSSIVPQKMYGRITSPNFPKVYPNHKEKIWNITVPKGYSVRIYFTHFDLELSYLCEYDYVKLSSGGKTLATLCGRGSTDTEEAPGNRTYISADNRLVVVFRSDYSNEKPFTGFEAFYAAEGERLAPLQVEEPGLLWAWQFPVLSVPEAAGVGQRRK
;
A
#
# COMPACT_ATOMS: atom_id res chain seq x y z
N MET A 1 26.76 26.87 47.50
CA MET A 1 25.35 26.76 47.09
C MET A 1 25.13 27.79 46.01
N VAL A 2 24.76 27.37 44.81
CA VAL A 2 24.51 28.30 43.69
C VAL A 2 23.04 28.16 43.32
N CYS A 3 22.26 29.20 43.57
CA CYS A 3 20.86 29.29 43.14
C CYS A 3 20.81 30.14 41.87
N TRP A 4 20.28 29.58 40.79
CA TRP A 4 19.96 30.32 39.56
C TRP A 4 18.51 30.82 39.66
N PRO A 5 18.18 32.08 39.31
CA PRO A 5 16.84 32.58 39.56
C PRO A 5 15.81 32.36 38.44
N TRP A 6 16.13 31.74 37.29
CA TRP A 6 15.17 31.65 36.17
C TRP A 6 15.32 30.37 35.34
N PHE A 7 14.20 29.70 35.05
CA PHE A 7 14.10 28.71 33.97
C PHE A 7 13.40 29.35 32.77
N CYS A 8 14.02 29.31 31.59
CA CYS A 8 13.40 29.67 30.32
C CYS A 8 13.10 28.41 29.51
N SER A 9 11.86 28.25 29.07
CA SER A 9 11.50 27.28 28.02
C SER A 9 11.85 27.83 26.63
N TYR A 10 11.97 26.94 25.63
CA TYR A 10 12.38 27.22 24.23
C TYR A 10 11.49 28.25 23.49
N ASN A 11 10.40 28.72 24.12
CA ASN A 11 9.46 29.69 23.58
C ASN A 11 9.44 31.05 24.32
N ASN A 12 10.50 31.38 25.09
CA ASN A 12 10.66 32.69 25.77
C ASN A 12 9.48 33.10 26.67
N SER A 13 9.02 32.21 27.56
CA SER A 13 8.08 32.56 28.63
C SER A 13 8.67 32.19 29.99
N CYS A 14 8.82 33.16 30.89
CA CYS A 14 9.31 32.98 32.25
C CYS A 14 8.14 32.96 33.25
N PHE A 15 8.13 31.98 34.17
CA PHE A 15 7.18 31.92 35.29
C PHE A 15 7.94 32.00 36.64
N PRO A 16 7.35 32.62 37.68
CA PRO A 16 7.98 32.66 39.01
C PRO A 16 7.91 31.28 39.68
N ALA A 17 9.06 30.77 40.14
CA ALA A 17 9.14 29.51 40.85
C ALA A 17 8.72 29.70 42.32
N SER A 18 7.52 29.26 42.69
CA SER A 18 7.10 29.16 44.10
C SER A 18 7.46 27.81 44.69
N SER A 19 8.77 27.53 44.85
CA SER A 19 9.32 26.65 45.90
C SER A 19 10.77 26.28 45.58
N SER A 20 11.62 26.47 46.57
CA SER A 20 13.05 26.17 46.51
C SER A 20 13.27 24.65 46.60
N PHE A 21 13.69 24.01 45.51
CA PHE A 21 14.21 22.63 45.58
C PHE A 21 15.73 22.67 45.78
N CYS A 22 16.18 22.40 47.01
CA CYS A 22 17.59 22.20 47.34
C CYS A 22 17.90 20.70 47.41
N ALA A 23 18.77 20.20 46.53
CA ALA A 23 19.34 18.86 46.67
C ALA A 23 20.77 18.93 47.24
N ARG A 24 21.03 18.16 48.29
CA ARG A 24 22.36 17.96 48.90
C ARG A 24 23.03 16.75 48.24
N GLY A 25 24.31 16.86 47.90
CA GLY A 25 25.03 15.88 47.09
C GLY A 25 25.16 14.49 47.73
N ASN A 26 24.76 13.46 46.99
CA ASN A 26 25.63 12.44 46.37
C ASN A 26 24.87 11.40 45.52
N ASP A 27 23.62 11.66 45.11
CA ASP A 27 22.85 10.77 44.23
C ASP A 27 23.07 11.00 42.72
N PHE A 28 24.27 11.46 42.34
CA PHE A 28 24.57 11.81 40.95
C PHE A 28 24.91 10.61 40.06
N TRP A 29 25.04 9.40 40.63
CA TRP A 29 25.47 8.19 39.91
C TRP A 29 24.36 7.15 39.65
N GLN A 30 23.31 7.09 40.47
CA GLN A 30 22.21 6.11 40.29
C GLN A 30 21.14 6.61 39.30
N LEU A 31 20.82 7.90 39.32
CA LEU A 31 19.89 8.51 38.37
C LEU A 31 20.48 8.67 36.96
N LYS A 32 21.81 8.81 36.83
CA LYS A 32 22.48 8.84 35.52
C LYS A 32 22.43 7.51 34.79
N ARG A 33 22.56 6.37 35.51
CA ARG A 33 22.43 5.05 34.90
C ARG A 33 21.00 4.79 34.41
N LEU A 34 20.00 5.21 35.19
CA LEU A 34 18.59 5.09 34.80
C LEU A 34 18.22 6.00 33.62
N PHE A 35 18.72 7.24 33.58
CA PHE A 35 18.51 8.17 32.46
C PHE A 35 19.23 7.75 31.17
N VAL A 36 20.43 7.17 31.27
CA VAL A 36 21.15 6.64 30.10
C VAL A 36 20.46 5.38 29.56
N LEU A 37 19.95 4.50 30.41
CA LEU A 37 19.20 3.31 29.97
C LEU A 37 17.85 3.69 29.34
N LEU A 38 17.14 4.70 29.86
CA LEU A 38 15.91 5.22 29.27
C LEU A 38 16.14 5.96 27.94
N ALA A 39 17.24 6.70 27.82
CA ALA A 39 17.59 7.41 26.58
C ALA A 39 17.95 6.44 25.44
N VAL A 40 18.61 5.32 25.74
CA VAL A 40 18.98 4.30 24.74
C VAL A 40 17.74 3.57 24.18
N LEU A 41 16.69 3.39 24.97
CA LEU A 41 15.44 2.76 24.54
C LEU A 41 14.62 3.64 23.58
N CYS A 42 14.74 4.97 23.67
CA CYS A 42 13.96 5.89 22.85
C CYS A 42 14.65 6.24 21.50
N SER A 43 15.94 5.94 21.35
CA SER A 43 16.72 6.21 20.13
C SER A 43 16.76 5.04 19.13
N GLY A 44 16.12 3.91 19.44
CA GLY A 44 16.43 2.62 18.81
C GLY A 44 15.62 2.19 17.59
N VAL A 45 14.53 2.87 17.20
CA VAL A 45 13.74 2.41 16.03
C VAL A 45 13.32 3.58 15.16
N ARG A 46 14.20 4.00 14.23
CA ARG A 46 13.74 4.66 12.99
C ARG A 46 13.10 3.59 12.11
N SER A 47 11.89 3.15 12.46
CA SER A 47 11.06 2.45 11.48
C SER A 47 10.64 3.51 10.47
N SER A 48 11.31 3.53 9.32
CA SER A 48 10.86 4.33 8.18
C SER A 48 9.57 3.72 7.66
N ILE A 49 8.45 3.97 8.36
CA ILE A 49 7.12 3.73 7.82
C ILE A 49 6.91 4.83 6.79
N VAL A 50 7.45 4.62 5.59
CA VAL A 50 7.09 5.43 4.42
C VAL A 50 5.63 5.05 4.12
N PRO A 51 4.65 5.96 4.23
CA PRO A 51 3.28 5.65 3.83
C PRO A 51 3.29 5.30 2.33
N GLN A 52 3.18 4.01 2.04
CA GLN A 52 3.13 3.51 0.66
C GLN A 52 1.76 3.86 0.08
N LYS A 53 1.76 4.45 -1.12
CA LYS A 53 0.53 4.93 -1.75
C LYS A 53 -0.27 3.74 -2.31
N MET A 54 -1.43 3.47 -1.70
CA MET A 54 -2.31 2.36 -2.07
C MET A 54 -3.14 2.61 -3.32
N TYR A 55 -3.36 3.87 -3.71
CA TYR A 55 -4.12 4.23 -4.88
C TYR A 55 -3.70 5.61 -5.38
N GLY A 56 -4.00 5.93 -6.62
CA GLY A 56 -3.71 7.25 -7.15
C GLY A 56 -4.31 7.50 -8.52
N ARG A 57 -4.14 8.74 -8.96
CA ARG A 57 -4.51 9.24 -10.28
C ARG A 57 -3.25 9.69 -10.99
N ILE A 58 -3.12 9.34 -12.27
CA ILE A 58 -2.07 9.79 -13.16
C ILE A 58 -2.70 10.36 -14.43
N THR A 59 -2.07 11.38 -14.99
CA THR A 59 -2.57 12.04 -16.21
C THR A 59 -1.40 12.41 -17.10
N SER A 60 -1.65 12.46 -18.41
CA SER A 60 -0.75 13.12 -19.35
C SER A 60 -0.47 14.58 -18.96
N PRO A 61 0.66 15.16 -19.40
CA PRO A 61 0.95 16.58 -19.17
C PRO A 61 -0.18 17.47 -19.71
N ASN A 62 -0.55 18.51 -18.96
CA ASN A 62 -1.61 19.49 -19.27
C ASN A 62 -3.06 18.98 -19.30
N PHE A 63 -3.32 17.69 -19.09
CA PHE A 63 -4.68 17.14 -19.05
C PHE A 63 -5.64 18.00 -18.19
N PRO A 64 -6.85 18.36 -18.66
CA PRO A 64 -7.51 17.89 -19.88
C PRO A 64 -7.20 18.68 -21.16
N LYS A 65 -6.19 19.57 -21.13
CA LYS A 65 -5.71 20.27 -22.33
C LYS A 65 -4.77 19.38 -23.13
N VAL A 66 -4.47 19.83 -24.34
CA VAL A 66 -3.56 19.14 -25.28
C VAL A 66 -2.19 18.93 -24.66
N TYR A 67 -1.68 17.70 -24.75
CA TYR A 67 -0.33 17.39 -24.28
C TYR A 67 0.73 17.97 -25.24
N PRO A 68 1.92 18.35 -24.76
CA PRO A 68 2.98 18.86 -25.62
C PRO A 68 3.68 17.74 -26.40
N ASN A 69 4.20 18.07 -27.58
CA ASN A 69 5.14 17.22 -28.31
C ASN A 69 6.47 17.10 -27.53
N HIS A 70 7.24 16.06 -27.84
CA HIS A 70 8.56 15.75 -27.29
C HIS A 70 8.57 15.65 -25.77
N LYS A 71 7.58 14.95 -25.21
CA LYS A 71 7.52 14.74 -23.77
C LYS A 71 7.65 13.28 -23.44
N GLU A 72 8.39 13.04 -22.36
CA GLU A 72 8.44 11.76 -21.70
C GLU A 72 8.07 11.95 -20.23
N LYS A 73 7.15 11.10 -19.75
CA LYS A 73 6.80 11.02 -18.33
C LYS A 73 6.78 9.57 -17.88
N ILE A 74 7.43 9.32 -16.75
CA ILE A 74 7.57 8.00 -16.16
C ILE A 74 6.97 8.03 -14.76
N TRP A 75 6.02 7.13 -14.51
CA TRP A 75 5.46 6.89 -13.18
C TRP A 75 5.92 5.51 -12.69
N ASN A 76 6.69 5.51 -11.60
CA ASN A 76 7.10 4.30 -10.89
C ASN A 76 6.11 4.05 -9.75
N ILE A 77 5.02 3.34 -10.04
CA ILE A 77 3.99 3.04 -9.06
C ILE A 77 4.43 1.83 -8.26
N THR A 78 4.58 1.99 -6.94
CA THR A 78 4.91 0.92 -6.02
C THR A 78 3.86 0.86 -4.92
N VAL A 79 3.27 -0.32 -4.72
CA VAL A 79 2.34 -0.62 -3.62
C VAL A 79 3.05 -1.52 -2.60
N PRO A 80 2.52 -1.72 -1.38
CA PRO A 80 3.11 -2.64 -0.42
C PRO A 80 3.32 -4.04 -1.00
N LYS A 81 4.34 -4.74 -0.50
CA LYS A 81 4.59 -6.14 -0.88
C LYS A 81 3.36 -6.99 -0.53
N GLY A 82 3.06 -7.99 -1.37
CA GLY A 82 1.86 -8.82 -1.25
C GLY A 82 0.66 -8.29 -2.05
N TYR A 83 0.74 -7.06 -2.57
CA TYR A 83 -0.26 -6.51 -3.49
C TYR A 83 0.30 -6.41 -4.91
N SER A 84 -0.59 -6.44 -5.89
CA SER A 84 -0.37 -6.01 -7.26
C SER A 84 -0.97 -4.63 -7.50
N VAL A 85 -0.52 -3.93 -8.53
CA VAL A 85 -1.07 -2.66 -9.00
C VAL A 85 -2.08 -2.94 -10.10
N ARG A 86 -3.33 -2.61 -9.84
CA ARG A 86 -4.40 -2.56 -10.83
C ARG A 86 -4.52 -1.15 -11.38
N ILE A 87 -4.52 -0.97 -12.70
CA ILE A 87 -4.72 0.32 -13.37
C ILE A 87 -5.80 0.24 -14.45
N TYR A 88 -6.57 1.31 -14.59
CA TYR A 88 -7.55 1.50 -15.67
C TYR A 88 -7.59 2.95 -16.12
N PHE A 89 -8.04 3.17 -17.36
CA PHE A 89 -8.10 4.49 -17.97
C PHE A 89 -9.55 4.98 -18.02
N THR A 90 -9.78 6.22 -17.62
CA THR A 90 -11.09 6.89 -17.70
C THR A 90 -11.18 7.80 -18.93
N HIS A 91 -10.04 8.27 -19.42
CA HIS A 91 -9.91 9.04 -20.64
C HIS A 91 -8.66 8.63 -21.39
N PHE A 92 -8.74 8.51 -22.72
CA PHE A 92 -7.62 8.16 -23.56
C PHE A 92 -7.82 8.67 -24.99
N ASP A 93 -6.93 9.57 -25.41
CA ASP A 93 -6.96 10.27 -26.69
C ASP A 93 -5.52 10.66 -27.04
N LEU A 94 -4.81 9.74 -27.69
CA LEU A 94 -3.43 9.90 -28.19
C LEU A 94 -3.42 9.81 -29.71
N GLU A 95 -2.33 10.25 -30.33
CA GLU A 95 -2.10 10.02 -31.75
C GLU A 95 -2.10 8.50 -32.05
N LEU A 96 -2.69 8.14 -33.19
CA LEU A 96 -2.71 6.76 -33.66
C LEU A 96 -1.61 6.61 -34.71
N SER A 97 -0.74 5.63 -34.52
CA SER A 97 0.35 5.31 -35.45
C SER A 97 0.54 3.80 -35.49
N TYR A 98 1.06 3.27 -36.60
CA TYR A 98 1.34 1.84 -36.72
C TYR A 98 2.12 1.30 -35.51
N LEU A 99 1.61 0.27 -34.84
CA LEU A 99 2.20 -0.33 -33.63
C LEU A 99 2.48 0.67 -32.47
N CYS A 100 1.82 1.83 -32.47
CA CYS A 100 2.00 2.90 -31.48
C CYS A 100 3.44 3.44 -31.40
N GLU A 101 4.13 3.57 -32.54
CA GLU A 101 5.52 4.05 -32.60
C GLU A 101 5.70 5.55 -32.33
N TYR A 102 4.69 6.39 -32.58
CA TYR A 102 4.77 7.84 -32.35
C TYR A 102 4.47 8.16 -30.88
N ASP A 103 3.18 8.25 -30.55
CA ASP A 103 2.70 8.61 -29.22
C ASP A 103 2.08 7.41 -28.53
N TYR A 104 2.52 7.14 -27.30
CA TYR A 104 2.06 5.97 -26.59
C TYR A 104 2.08 6.09 -25.07
N VAL A 105 1.27 5.23 -24.45
CA VAL A 105 1.41 4.83 -23.06
C VAL A 105 1.85 3.37 -22.99
N LYS A 106 3.04 3.12 -22.45
CA LYS A 106 3.57 1.78 -22.23
C LYS A 106 3.44 1.40 -20.76
N LEU A 107 2.89 0.22 -20.52
CA LEU A 107 2.75 -0.40 -19.20
C LEU A 107 3.76 -1.54 -19.08
N SER A 108 4.51 -1.60 -17.99
CA SER A 108 5.50 -2.67 -17.76
C SER A 108 5.54 -3.10 -16.30
N SER A 109 5.65 -4.40 -16.07
CA SER A 109 5.79 -5.01 -14.73
C SER A 109 6.58 -6.32 -14.84
N GLY A 110 7.33 -6.67 -13.79
CA GLY A 110 8.11 -7.91 -13.75
C GLY A 110 9.11 -8.05 -14.92
N GLY A 111 9.61 -6.94 -15.47
CA GLY A 111 10.51 -6.94 -16.62
C GLY A 111 9.86 -7.23 -17.98
N LYS A 112 8.51 -7.30 -18.04
CA LYS A 112 7.75 -7.51 -19.28
C LYS A 112 6.85 -6.31 -19.57
N THR A 113 6.61 -6.06 -20.85
CA THR A 113 5.59 -5.10 -21.31
C THR A 113 4.21 -5.76 -21.18
N LEU A 114 3.29 -5.09 -20.51
CA LEU A 114 1.90 -5.51 -20.40
C LEU A 114 1.08 -5.01 -21.59
N ALA A 115 1.30 -3.75 -21.99
CA ALA A 115 0.65 -3.14 -23.14
C ALA A 115 1.44 -1.92 -23.63
N THR A 116 1.32 -1.62 -24.93
CA THR A 116 1.69 -0.34 -25.54
C THR A 116 0.43 0.21 -26.18
N LEU A 117 -0.04 1.36 -25.69
CA LEU A 117 -1.37 1.88 -25.97
C LEU A 117 -1.30 3.21 -26.72
N CYS A 118 -2.12 3.39 -27.75
CA CYS A 118 -2.25 4.64 -28.51
C CYS A 118 -3.64 4.75 -29.16
N GLY A 119 -3.90 5.89 -29.84
CA GLY A 119 -5.20 6.16 -30.45
C GLY A 119 -6.33 6.36 -29.43
N ARG A 120 -7.56 6.58 -29.93
CA ARG A 120 -8.77 6.70 -29.10
C ARG A 120 -9.56 5.38 -29.01
N GLY A 121 -9.34 4.48 -29.96
CA GLY A 121 -9.95 3.16 -30.04
C GLY A 121 -8.99 2.18 -30.70
N SER A 122 -9.14 0.90 -30.39
CA SER A 122 -8.30 -0.15 -30.97
C SER A 122 -8.62 -0.38 -32.44
N THR A 123 -7.60 -0.78 -33.19
CA THR A 123 -7.66 -1.20 -34.60
C THR A 123 -7.18 -2.65 -34.72
N ASP A 124 -6.92 -3.12 -35.94
CA ASP A 124 -6.33 -4.45 -36.17
C ASP A 124 -4.87 -4.54 -35.70
N THR A 125 -4.16 -3.41 -35.64
CA THR A 125 -2.72 -3.34 -35.37
C THR A 125 -2.35 -2.53 -34.12
N GLU A 126 -3.23 -1.66 -33.64
CA GLU A 126 -3.02 -0.81 -32.46
C GLU A 126 -4.05 -1.10 -31.36
N GLU A 127 -3.64 -0.91 -30.11
CA GLU A 127 -4.50 -1.10 -28.95
C GLU A 127 -4.74 0.23 -28.22
N ALA A 128 -6.01 0.57 -27.99
CA ALA A 128 -6.41 1.55 -26.99
C ALA A 128 -6.93 0.81 -25.73
N PRO A 129 -6.88 1.40 -24.54
CA PRO A 129 -7.28 0.71 -23.31
C PRO A 129 -8.75 0.30 -23.28
N GLY A 130 -9.65 1.08 -23.88
CA GLY A 130 -11.09 0.87 -23.80
C GLY A 130 -11.55 0.72 -22.34
N ASN A 131 -12.32 -0.33 -22.05
CA ASN A 131 -12.75 -0.67 -20.68
C ASN A 131 -11.85 -1.71 -19.99
N ARG A 132 -10.67 -1.99 -20.56
CA ARG A 132 -9.75 -2.98 -20.01
C ARG A 132 -9.06 -2.45 -18.76
N THR A 133 -8.73 -3.39 -17.89
CA THR A 133 -7.92 -3.15 -16.70
C THR A 133 -6.62 -3.93 -16.84
N TYR A 134 -5.51 -3.33 -16.44
CA TYR A 134 -4.20 -3.96 -16.45
C TYR A 134 -3.74 -4.21 -15.01
N ILE A 135 -3.19 -5.39 -14.74
CA ILE A 135 -2.72 -5.81 -13.42
C ILE A 135 -1.23 -6.14 -13.52
N SER A 136 -0.43 -5.59 -12.61
CA SER A 136 1.00 -5.88 -12.53
C SER A 136 1.28 -7.29 -11.98
N ALA A 137 2.39 -7.87 -12.41
CA ALA A 137 2.83 -9.20 -11.96
C ALA A 137 3.37 -9.18 -10.52
N ASP A 138 3.91 -8.05 -10.08
CA ASP A 138 4.45 -7.80 -8.75
C ASP A 138 3.88 -6.50 -8.15
N ASN A 139 4.45 -6.01 -7.05
CA ASN A 139 4.01 -4.79 -6.39
C ASN A 139 4.48 -3.50 -7.09
N ARG A 140 4.97 -3.59 -8.33
CA ARG A 140 5.50 -2.46 -9.11
C ARG A 140 4.94 -2.41 -10.52
N LEU A 141 4.43 -1.24 -10.90
CA LEU A 141 4.01 -0.93 -12.25
C LEU A 141 4.75 0.31 -12.74
N VAL A 142 5.38 0.19 -13.90
CA VAL A 142 5.99 1.32 -14.60
C VAL A 142 5.05 1.74 -15.72
N VAL A 143 4.66 3.02 -15.70
CA VAL A 143 3.87 3.65 -16.77
C VAL A 143 4.77 4.67 -17.44
N VAL A 144 4.91 4.57 -18.77
CA VAL A 144 5.68 5.52 -19.58
C VAL A 144 4.75 6.15 -20.59
N PHE A 145 4.60 7.47 -20.54
CA PHE A 145 4.01 8.26 -21.61
C PHE A 145 5.13 8.88 -22.45
N ARG A 146 5.05 8.74 -23.76
CA ARG A 146 5.95 9.40 -24.70
C ARG A 146 5.14 10.03 -25.84
N SER A 147 5.51 11.26 -26.19
CA SER A 147 5.09 11.93 -27.41
C SER A 147 6.28 12.24 -28.32
N ASP A 148 6.06 12.14 -29.63
CA ASP A 148 7.03 12.36 -30.69
C ASP A 148 7.20 13.87 -31.00
N TYR A 149 7.70 14.24 -32.19
CA TYR A 149 7.92 15.64 -32.54
C TYR A 149 6.70 16.40 -33.05
N SER A 150 5.65 15.70 -33.50
CA SER A 150 4.55 16.29 -34.24
C SER A 150 3.25 15.59 -33.95
N ASN A 151 2.18 16.36 -33.78
CA ASN A 151 0.83 15.82 -33.74
C ASN A 151 0.09 16.23 -35.00
N GLU A 152 -0.56 15.30 -35.68
CA GLU A 152 -1.42 15.61 -36.84
C GLU A 152 -2.60 16.53 -36.47
N LYS A 153 -3.06 16.46 -35.21
CA LYS A 153 -4.21 17.20 -34.67
C LYS A 153 -4.08 17.34 -33.14
N PRO A 154 -4.85 18.22 -32.48
CA PRO A 154 -4.79 18.32 -31.02
C PRO A 154 -5.36 17.07 -30.34
N PHE A 155 -4.58 16.47 -29.44
CA PHE A 155 -4.97 15.31 -28.64
C PHE A 155 -4.93 15.64 -27.14
N THR A 156 -5.97 15.24 -26.42
CA THR A 156 -6.17 15.62 -25.01
C THR A 156 -5.41 14.73 -24.02
N GLY A 157 -4.86 13.61 -24.48
CA GLY A 157 -4.00 12.73 -23.69
C GLY A 157 -4.79 11.70 -22.91
N PHE A 158 -4.38 11.41 -21.67
CA PHE A 158 -5.02 10.38 -20.86
C PHE A 158 -5.20 10.77 -19.39
N GLU A 159 -6.16 10.09 -18.77
CA GLU A 159 -6.36 10.00 -17.33
C GLU A 159 -6.51 8.53 -16.94
N ALA A 160 -5.76 8.13 -15.93
CA ALA A 160 -5.83 6.78 -15.37
C ALA A 160 -5.83 6.80 -13.85
N PHE A 161 -6.45 5.78 -13.29
CA PHE A 161 -6.50 5.53 -11.86
C PHE A 161 -5.90 4.16 -11.57
N TYR A 162 -5.13 4.08 -10.50
CA TYR A 162 -4.54 2.83 -10.03
C TYR A 162 -4.87 2.59 -8.56
N ALA A 163 -4.91 1.32 -8.18
CA ALA A 163 -5.07 0.86 -6.80
C ALA A 163 -4.30 -0.43 -6.56
N ALA A 164 -3.93 -0.66 -5.31
CA ALA A 164 -3.43 -1.93 -4.83
C ALA A 164 -4.57 -2.95 -4.84
N GLU A 165 -4.35 -4.10 -5.48
CA GLU A 165 -5.27 -5.23 -5.57
C GLU A 165 -4.54 -6.49 -5.11
N GLY A 166 -5.17 -7.30 -4.27
CA GLY A 166 -4.54 -8.46 -3.63
C GLY A 166 -4.77 -8.49 -2.12
N GLU A 167 -4.36 -9.59 -1.51
CA GLU A 167 -4.87 -9.96 -0.19
C GLU A 167 -4.31 -9.12 0.97
N ARG A 168 -5.25 -8.48 1.67
CA ARG A 168 -5.18 -8.35 3.12
C ARG A 168 -5.48 -9.70 3.77
N LEU A 169 -4.62 -10.70 3.55
CA LEU A 169 -4.44 -11.77 4.53
C LEU A 169 -3.21 -11.40 5.32
N ALA A 170 -3.40 -10.48 6.29
CA ALA A 170 -2.62 -10.67 7.50
C ALA A 170 -2.98 -12.09 7.98
N PRO A 171 -2.00 -12.98 8.20
CA PRO A 171 -2.33 -14.24 8.83
C PRO A 171 -3.01 -13.88 10.15
N LEU A 172 -4.29 -14.20 10.31
CA LEU A 172 -4.77 -14.53 11.63
C LEU A 172 -3.83 -15.66 12.06
N GLN A 173 -3.00 -15.36 13.07
CA GLN A 173 -2.26 -16.37 13.79
C GLN A 173 -3.27 -17.44 14.18
N VAL A 174 -3.24 -18.55 13.47
CA VAL A 174 -3.68 -19.83 14.01
C VAL A 174 -2.45 -20.73 14.00
N GLU A 175 -1.43 -20.31 14.76
CA GLU A 175 -0.59 -21.27 15.44
C GLU A 175 -1.31 -21.61 16.74
N GLU A 176 -2.06 -22.70 16.74
CA GLU A 176 -2.22 -23.50 17.94
C GLU A 176 -1.95 -24.96 17.54
N PRO A 177 -0.74 -25.46 17.81
CA PRO A 177 -0.43 -26.86 17.61
C PRO A 177 -1.08 -27.68 18.73
N GLY A 178 -2.06 -28.49 18.37
CA GLY A 178 -2.35 -29.75 19.07
C GLY A 178 -3.28 -29.67 20.28
N LEU A 179 -4.55 -30.01 20.05
CA LEU A 179 -5.38 -30.73 21.03
C LEU A 179 -6.26 -31.76 20.30
N LEU A 180 -5.59 -32.77 19.71
CA LEU A 180 -6.22 -34.05 19.36
C LEU A 180 -6.02 -35.02 20.52
N TRP A 181 -6.80 -34.88 21.59
CA TRP A 181 -7.10 -36.01 22.45
C TRP A 181 -8.51 -35.91 23.04
N ALA A 182 -9.26 -36.98 22.81
CA ALA A 182 -10.36 -37.49 23.60
C ALA A 182 -11.65 -36.65 23.73
N TRP A 183 -12.62 -36.97 22.87
CA TRP A 183 -13.93 -37.44 23.36
C TRP A 183 -14.36 -38.65 22.54
N GLN A 184 -14.08 -39.83 23.08
CA GLN A 184 -14.64 -41.11 22.66
C GLN A 184 -16.13 -41.09 23.06
N PHE A 185 -17.04 -41.04 22.10
CA PHE A 185 -18.44 -41.38 22.38
C PHE A 185 -18.57 -42.90 22.49
N PRO A 186 -19.15 -43.46 23.56
CA PRO A 186 -19.54 -44.86 23.55
C PRO A 186 -20.77 -45.03 22.67
N VAL A 187 -20.67 -45.91 21.67
CA VAL A 187 -21.82 -46.39 20.89
C VAL A 187 -22.66 -47.24 21.82
N LEU A 188 -23.86 -46.77 22.17
CA LEU A 188 -24.85 -47.58 22.90
C LEU A 188 -25.53 -48.51 21.88
N SER A 189 -25.27 -49.80 22.01
CA SER A 189 -25.92 -50.88 21.28
C SER A 189 -27.41 -50.99 21.65
N VAL A 190 -28.28 -50.99 20.65
CA VAL A 190 -29.70 -51.35 20.77
C VAL A 190 -29.81 -52.87 20.93
N PRO A 191 -30.53 -53.41 21.94
CA PRO A 191 -30.80 -54.83 22.01
C PRO A 191 -32.04 -55.20 21.17
N GLU A 192 -31.89 -56.24 20.37
CA GLU A 192 -32.97 -57.02 19.76
C GLU A 192 -33.68 -57.82 20.86
N ALA A 193 -35.01 -57.74 20.94
CA ALA A 193 -35.80 -58.65 21.76
C ALA A 193 -37.07 -59.09 21.03
N ALA A 194 -37.14 -60.40 20.84
CA ALA A 194 -38.21 -61.18 20.26
C ALA A 194 -39.56 -61.01 20.99
N GLY A 195 -40.65 -61.20 20.26
CA GLY A 195 -42.01 -61.04 20.76
C GLY A 195 -42.54 -62.21 21.58
N VAL A 196 -43.75 -62.05 22.13
CA VAL A 196 -44.76 -63.08 22.42
C VAL A 196 -46.12 -62.36 22.52
N GLY A 197 -47.16 -62.96 21.94
CA GLY A 197 -48.50 -62.37 21.85
C GLY A 197 -49.38 -62.56 23.08
N GLN A 198 -50.53 -61.88 23.08
CA GLN A 198 -51.74 -62.38 23.72
C GLN A 198 -53.03 -61.74 23.18
N ARG A 199 -54.08 -62.53 23.36
CA ARG A 199 -55.39 -62.59 22.69
C ARG A 199 -56.46 -61.88 23.54
N ARG A 200 -57.63 -61.62 22.92
CA ARG A 200 -58.98 -61.27 23.46
C ARG A 200 -59.25 -59.76 23.51
N LYS A 201 -60.40 -59.23 23.09
CA LYS A 201 -61.74 -59.78 22.81
C LYS A 201 -62.22 -59.32 21.44
#